data_AF-A0A7X9VYJ3-F1
#
_entry.id   AF-A0A7X9VYJ3-F1
#
_cell.length_a   1.000
_cell.length_b   1.000
_cell.length_c   1.000
_cell.angle_alpha   90.00
_cell.angle_beta   90.00
_cell.angle_gamma   90.00
#
_symmetry.space_group_name_H-M   'P 1'
#
loop_
_entity.id
_entity.type
_entity.pdbx_description
1 polymer ?
#
loop_
_entity_poly.entity_id
_entity_poly.type
_entity_poly.pdbx_seq_one_letter_code
_entity_poly.pdbx_strand_id
1 'polypeptide(L)'
;MNVLKLVPTENSARSPRPSQDFADFWAGWPRRVAKRDAEKAWSKLRPQEKAAALEALPKHVEYWNASGREREHIPHPATWLNGARWDDEIELPKPKAARANQDAQTAAPGWMASWAGMDAMARQLQIDTARLGESPQAYKARILQAIHDRDRVRKVG
;
A
#
# COMPACT_ATOMS: atom_id res chain seq x y z
N MET A 1 -33.56 -30.60 44.75
CA MET A 1 -33.79 -30.70 43.30
C MET A 1 -32.87 -29.70 42.59
N ASN A 2 -32.03 -30.22 41.66
CA ASN A 2 -31.20 -29.58 40.63
C ASN A 2 -31.83 -28.34 39.95
N VAL A 3 -31.13 -27.33 39.41
CA VAL A 3 -29.70 -27.09 39.12
C VAL A 3 -29.48 -25.57 38.97
N LEU A 4 -28.37 -25.08 39.55
CA LEU A 4 -27.71 -23.83 39.17
C LEU A 4 -27.17 -23.95 37.74
N LYS A 5 -27.46 -22.97 36.86
CA LYS A 5 -26.69 -22.77 35.63
C LYS A 5 -26.06 -21.38 35.63
N LEU A 6 -24.94 -21.38 36.35
CA LEU A 6 -23.69 -20.65 36.13
C LEU A 6 -23.67 -19.73 34.90
N VAL A 7 -23.60 -18.43 35.19
CA VAL A 7 -22.98 -17.41 34.35
C VAL A 7 -21.56 -17.84 33.97
N PRO A 8 -21.09 -17.71 32.73
CA PRO A 8 -19.68 -17.92 32.42
C PRO A 8 -18.89 -16.77 33.03
N THR A 9 -18.13 -17.07 34.07
CA THR A 9 -17.11 -16.22 34.67
C THR A 9 -16.01 -15.92 33.65
N GLU A 10 -15.84 -14.65 33.28
CA GLU A 10 -14.65 -14.19 32.55
C GLU A 10 -13.43 -14.30 33.47
N ASN A 11 -12.70 -15.40 33.27
CA ASN A 11 -11.53 -15.80 34.00
C ASN A 11 -10.28 -15.14 33.42
N SER A 12 -9.68 -14.28 34.23
CA SER A 12 -8.23 -14.16 34.47
C SER A 12 -7.30 -13.87 33.28
N ALA A 13 -6.70 -12.69 33.36
CA ALA A 13 -5.40 -12.31 32.82
C ALA A 13 -4.42 -13.48 32.73
N ARG A 14 -4.02 -13.82 31.50
CA ARG A 14 -2.81 -14.55 31.17
C ARG A 14 -2.40 -14.06 29.79
N SER A 15 -1.19 -13.51 29.67
CA SER A 15 -0.60 -13.06 28.42
C SER A 15 -0.89 -14.08 27.31
N PRO A 16 -1.44 -13.67 26.15
CA PRO A 16 -1.93 -14.62 25.19
C PRO A 16 -0.73 -15.28 24.53
N ARG A 17 -0.42 -16.52 24.93
CA ARG A 17 0.04 -17.46 23.91
C ARG A 17 -1.10 -17.48 22.88
N PRO A 18 -0.86 -17.23 21.59
CA PRO A 18 -1.92 -17.30 20.60
C PRO A 18 -2.53 -18.68 20.75
N SER A 19 -3.74 -18.75 21.30
CA SER A 19 -4.39 -20.03 21.42
C SER A 19 -4.67 -20.46 19.99
N GLN A 20 -4.47 -21.74 19.69
CA GLN A 20 -4.77 -22.28 18.35
C GLN A 20 -6.30 -22.38 18.14
N ASP A 21 -7.00 -21.37 18.60
CA ASP A 21 -8.43 -21.28 18.68
C ASP A 21 -8.94 -20.63 17.41
N PHE A 22 -10.04 -21.18 16.92
CA PHE A 22 -10.75 -20.60 15.78
C PHE A 22 -11.17 -19.15 16.05
N ALA A 23 -11.41 -18.79 17.32
CA ALA A 23 -11.81 -17.44 17.71
C ALA A 23 -10.75 -16.39 17.34
N ASP A 24 -9.48 -16.68 17.59
CA ASP A 24 -8.36 -15.79 17.28
C ASP A 24 -8.20 -15.62 15.77
N PHE A 25 -8.26 -16.73 15.03
CA PHE A 25 -8.25 -16.73 13.57
C PHE A 25 -9.43 -15.91 13.00
N TRP A 26 -10.63 -16.13 13.52
CA TRP A 26 -11.85 -15.45 13.07
C TRP A 26 -11.84 -13.95 13.38
N ALA A 27 -11.25 -13.55 14.51
CA ALA A 27 -11.12 -12.15 14.90
C ALA A 27 -10.15 -11.40 13.98
N GLY A 28 -9.06 -12.04 13.56
CA GLY A 28 -8.07 -11.45 12.65
C GLY A 28 -8.51 -11.37 11.18
N TRP A 29 -9.59 -12.05 10.79
CA TRP A 29 -10.03 -12.08 9.40
C TRP A 29 -10.87 -10.83 9.03
N PRO A 30 -10.50 -10.04 8.00
CA PRO A 30 -11.21 -8.78 7.68
C PRO A 30 -12.60 -9.02 7.06
N ARG A 31 -12.74 -10.04 6.21
CA ARG A 31 -14.01 -10.41 5.55
C ARG A 31 -14.66 -11.63 6.24
N ARG A 32 -15.34 -11.38 7.35
CA ARG A 32 -15.97 -12.42 8.20
C ARG A 32 -17.29 -12.94 7.61
N VAL A 33 -17.20 -13.73 6.55
CA VAL A 33 -18.34 -14.38 5.86
C VAL A 33 -18.25 -15.90 5.97
N ALA A 34 -19.40 -16.59 5.83
CA ALA A 34 -19.50 -18.05 5.81
C ALA A 34 -18.81 -18.74 7.03
N LYS A 35 -19.07 -18.24 8.25
CA LYS A 35 -18.43 -18.70 9.49
C LYS A 35 -18.48 -20.22 9.67
N ARG A 36 -19.63 -20.85 9.40
CA ARG A 36 -19.82 -22.30 9.56
C ARG A 36 -18.89 -23.11 8.66
N ASP A 37 -18.62 -22.64 7.44
CA ASP A 37 -17.72 -23.33 6.52
C ASP A 37 -16.25 -23.11 6.91
N ALA A 38 -15.93 -21.93 7.45
CA ALA A 38 -14.62 -21.66 8.03
C ALA A 38 -14.35 -22.53 9.27
N GLU A 39 -15.33 -22.69 10.16
CA GLU A 39 -15.24 -23.58 11.34
C GLU A 39 -15.01 -25.04 10.91
N LYS A 40 -15.76 -25.51 9.91
CA LYS A 40 -15.56 -26.85 9.34
C LYS A 40 -14.16 -27.01 8.74
N ALA A 41 -13.68 -26.03 7.97
CA ALA A 41 -12.33 -26.06 7.41
C ALA A 41 -11.27 -26.08 8.53
N TRP A 42 -11.42 -25.23 9.55
CA TRP A 42 -10.53 -25.15 10.70
C TRP A 42 -10.47 -26.46 11.50
N SER A 43 -11.61 -27.13 11.69
CA SER A 43 -11.67 -28.40 12.42
C SER A 43 -10.90 -29.53 11.74
N LYS A 44 -10.70 -29.46 10.41
CA LYS A 44 -9.95 -30.45 9.63
C LYS A 44 -8.43 -30.26 9.73
N LEU A 45 -7.98 -29.09 10.18
CA LEU A 45 -6.55 -28.76 10.28
C LEU A 45 -5.89 -29.43 11.48
N ARG A 46 -4.66 -29.89 11.26
CA ARG A 46 -3.74 -30.37 12.30
C ARG A 46 -3.26 -29.18 13.15
N PRO A 47 -2.81 -29.42 14.40
CA PRO A 47 -2.29 -28.34 15.26
C PRO A 47 -1.18 -27.50 14.61
N GLN A 48 -0.28 -28.13 13.85
CA GLN A 48 0.79 -27.44 13.14
C GLN A 48 0.25 -26.50 12.05
N GLU A 49 -0.78 -26.93 11.32
CA GLU A 49 -1.42 -26.13 10.27
C GLU A 49 -2.19 -24.96 10.87
N LYS A 50 -2.85 -25.16 12.01
CA LYS A 50 -3.52 -24.08 12.76
C LYS A 50 -2.52 -23.02 13.22
N ALA A 51 -1.37 -23.45 13.72
CA ALA A 51 -0.29 -22.53 14.11
C ALA A 51 0.23 -21.74 12.91
N ALA A 52 0.55 -22.41 11.79
CA ALA A 52 1.01 -21.76 10.56
C ALA A 52 -0.04 -20.78 10.00
N ALA A 53 -1.32 -21.17 10.04
CA ALA A 53 -2.43 -20.31 9.61
C ALA A 53 -2.53 -19.03 10.44
N LEU A 54 -2.41 -19.12 11.77
CA LEU A 54 -2.42 -17.96 12.66
C LEU A 54 -1.20 -17.06 12.48
N GLU A 55 -0.03 -17.66 12.25
CA GLU A 55 1.22 -16.94 12.02
C GLU A 55 1.22 -16.19 10.68
N ALA A 56 0.67 -16.80 9.63
CA ALA A 56 0.62 -16.21 8.29
C ALA A 56 -0.49 -15.15 8.12
N LEU A 57 -1.53 -15.19 8.95
CA LEU A 57 -2.71 -14.33 8.82
C LEU A 57 -2.38 -12.82 8.85
N PRO A 58 -1.58 -12.28 9.80
CA PRO A 58 -1.26 -10.86 9.83
C PRO A 58 -0.58 -10.37 8.54
N LYS A 59 0.37 -11.16 8.01
CA LYS A 59 1.09 -10.83 6.76
C LYS A 59 0.15 -10.79 5.56
N HIS A 60 -0.80 -11.73 5.49
CA HIS A 60 -1.81 -11.75 4.44
C HIS A 60 -2.79 -10.58 4.52
N VAL A 61 -3.20 -10.21 5.75
CA VAL A 61 -4.05 -9.04 5.97
C VAL A 61 -3.33 -7.77 5.54
N GLU A 62 -2.05 -7.62 5.89
CA GLU A 62 -1.21 -6.51 5.43
C GLU A 62 -1.10 -6.48 3.90
N TYR A 63 -0.86 -7.63 3.26
CA TYR A 63 -0.82 -7.75 1.80
C TYR A 63 -2.13 -7.31 1.12
N TRP A 64 -3.29 -7.71 1.63
CA TRP A 64 -4.57 -7.28 1.07
C TRP A 64 -4.81 -5.78 1.25
N ASN A 65 -4.41 -5.22 2.39
CA ASN A 65 -4.49 -3.78 2.63
C ASN A 65 -3.55 -3.00 1.71
N ALA A 66 -2.30 -3.44 1.58
CA ALA A 66 -1.27 -2.78 0.77
C ALA A 66 -1.54 -2.86 -0.74
N SER A 67 -2.21 -3.92 -1.20
CA SER A 67 -2.66 -4.06 -2.59
C SER A 67 -3.89 -3.21 -2.93
N GLY A 68 -4.50 -2.52 -1.95
CA GLY A 68 -5.73 -1.75 -2.16
C GLY A 68 -6.95 -2.63 -2.47
N ARG A 69 -6.91 -3.91 -2.06
CA ARG A 69 -7.97 -4.87 -2.35
C ARG A 69 -9.21 -4.52 -1.54
N GLU A 70 -10.34 -4.33 -2.22
CA GLU A 70 -11.62 -4.12 -1.54
C GLU A 70 -12.01 -5.35 -0.72
N ARG A 71 -12.76 -5.13 0.37
CA ARG A 71 -13.17 -6.18 1.32
C ARG A 71 -13.90 -7.34 0.64
N GLU A 72 -14.65 -7.07 -0.43
CA GLU A 72 -15.37 -8.09 -1.20
C GLU A 72 -14.46 -8.99 -2.06
N HIS A 73 -13.23 -8.55 -2.35
CA HIS A 73 -12.25 -9.35 -3.09
C HIS A 73 -11.29 -10.12 -2.18
N ILE A 74 -11.40 -9.96 -0.86
CA ILE A 74 -10.67 -10.80 0.11
C ILE A 74 -11.25 -12.22 0.05
N PRO A 75 -10.40 -13.26 -0.06
CA PRO A 75 -10.85 -14.64 -0.13
C PRO A 75 -11.69 -15.02 1.09
N HIS A 76 -12.58 -15.99 0.93
CA HIS A 76 -13.33 -16.53 2.05
C HIS A 76 -12.38 -17.32 2.96
N PRO A 77 -12.55 -17.25 4.29
CA PRO A 77 -11.66 -17.94 5.23
C PRO A 77 -11.62 -19.45 4.98
N ALA A 78 -12.77 -20.08 4.66
CA ALA A 78 -12.82 -21.50 4.32
C ALA A 78 -11.98 -21.83 3.07
N THR A 79 -12.05 -21.01 2.02
CA THR A 79 -11.27 -21.20 0.78
C THR A 79 -9.77 -21.05 1.03
N TRP A 80 -9.39 -20.11 1.89
CA TRP A 80 -7.97 -19.90 2.24
C TRP A 80 -7.41 -21.04 3.08
N LEU A 81 -8.18 -21.52 4.08
CA LEU A 81 -7.80 -22.66 4.91
C LEU A 81 -7.72 -23.97 4.10
N ASN A 82 -8.72 -24.26 3.26
CA ASN A 82 -8.73 -25.48 2.44
C ASN A 82 -7.61 -25.50 1.39
N GLY A 83 -7.15 -24.32 0.95
CA GLY A 83 -6.06 -24.18 -0.01
C GLY A 83 -4.66 -24.16 0.61
N ALA A 84 -4.53 -24.35 1.93
CA ALA A 84 -3.24 -24.27 2.63
C ALA A 84 -2.45 -22.98 2.36
N ARG A 85 -3.15 -21.87 2.12
CA ARG A 85 -2.57 -20.62 1.61
C ARG A 85 -1.69 -19.86 2.62
N TRP A 86 -1.54 -20.37 3.84
CA TRP A 86 -0.51 -19.89 4.75
C TRP A 86 0.91 -20.16 4.22
N ASP A 87 1.05 -21.10 3.28
CA ASP A 87 2.30 -21.44 2.59
C ASP A 87 2.50 -20.67 1.27
N ASP A 88 1.51 -19.87 0.84
CA ASP A 88 1.63 -19.07 -0.38
C ASP A 88 2.74 -18.00 -0.19
N GLU A 89 3.64 -17.89 -1.16
CA GLU A 89 4.63 -16.82 -1.20
C GLU A 89 3.94 -15.47 -1.47
N ILE A 90 3.87 -14.61 -0.45
CA ILE A 90 3.33 -13.25 -0.57
C ILE A 90 4.44 -12.20 -0.56
N GLU A 91 4.61 -11.53 -1.69
CA GLU A 91 5.45 -10.33 -1.77
C GLU A 91 4.63 -9.11 -1.35
N LEU A 92 4.96 -8.52 -0.21
CA LEU A 92 4.42 -7.22 0.17
C LEU A 92 4.86 -6.20 -0.89
N PRO A 93 3.92 -5.52 -1.58
CA PRO A 93 4.31 -4.47 -2.50
C PRO A 93 5.10 -3.45 -1.69
N LYS A 94 6.38 -3.24 -2.06
CA LYS A 94 7.19 -2.17 -1.45
C LYS A 94 6.33 -0.90 -1.46
N PRO A 95 6.22 -0.17 -0.33
CA PRO A 95 5.45 1.05 -0.32
C PRO A 95 5.92 1.86 -1.52
N LYS A 96 4.99 2.13 -2.43
CA LYS A 96 5.22 3.08 -3.51
C LYS A 96 5.49 4.39 -2.78
N ALA A 97 6.77 4.66 -2.47
CA ALA A 97 7.24 6.01 -2.25
C ALA A 97 6.64 6.79 -3.41
N ALA A 98 5.75 7.72 -3.06
CA ALA A 98 4.78 8.35 -3.92
C ALA A 98 5.19 8.31 -5.40
N ARG A 99 4.50 7.52 -6.23
CA ARG A 99 4.55 7.68 -7.69
C ARG A 99 3.83 8.96 -8.11
N ALA A 100 4.11 10.07 -7.44
CA ALA A 100 3.75 11.42 -7.87
C ALA A 100 4.78 11.99 -8.86
N ASN A 101 5.78 11.21 -9.30
CA ASN A 101 6.87 11.72 -10.15
C ASN A 101 7.51 10.70 -11.10
N GLN A 102 6.82 9.62 -11.49
CA GLN A 102 7.37 8.64 -12.45
C GLN A 102 6.84 8.78 -13.89
N ASP A 103 5.81 9.60 -14.11
CA ASP A 103 5.30 9.90 -15.46
C ASP A 103 6.07 11.08 -16.12
N ALA A 104 7.04 11.66 -15.41
CA ALA A 104 7.87 12.78 -15.89
C ALA A 104 9.20 12.35 -16.57
N GLN A 105 9.41 11.04 -16.77
CA GLN A 105 10.68 10.51 -17.32
C GLN A 105 10.73 10.45 -18.85
N THR A 106 9.77 11.08 -19.54
CA THR A 106 9.90 11.37 -20.98
C THR A 106 9.85 12.89 -21.22
N ALA A 107 11.06 13.49 -21.18
CA ALA A 107 11.49 14.70 -21.87
C ALA A 107 11.25 16.10 -21.26
N ALA A 108 11.66 16.34 -20.00
CA ALA A 108 12.12 17.68 -19.60
C ALA A 108 13.11 17.64 -18.42
N PRO A 109 14.20 18.44 -18.42
CA PRO A 109 15.01 18.72 -17.23
C PRO A 109 14.17 19.01 -15.98
N GLY A 110 14.61 18.60 -14.79
CA GLY A 110 13.82 18.71 -13.54
C GLY A 110 13.36 20.13 -13.19
N TRP A 111 14.06 21.17 -13.66
CA TRP A 111 13.63 22.56 -13.51
C TRP A 111 12.36 22.89 -14.32
N MET A 112 12.06 22.16 -15.39
CA MET A 112 10.86 22.35 -16.23
C MET A 112 9.60 21.65 -15.70
N ALA A 113 9.73 20.84 -14.65
CA ALA A 113 8.63 20.04 -14.09
C ALA A 113 7.78 20.83 -13.07
N SER A 114 8.19 22.05 -12.69
CA SER A 114 7.49 22.86 -11.69
C SER A 114 7.67 24.35 -11.95
N TRP A 115 6.72 25.16 -11.47
CA TRP A 115 6.82 26.63 -11.47
C TRP A 115 8.07 27.12 -10.75
N ALA A 116 8.36 26.58 -9.57
CA ALA A 116 9.53 26.95 -8.78
C ALA A 116 10.86 26.65 -9.52
N GLY A 117 10.91 25.53 -10.25
CA GLY A 117 12.06 25.21 -11.09
C GLY A 117 12.23 26.17 -12.27
N MET A 118 11.14 26.54 -12.93
CA MET A 118 11.15 27.51 -14.02
C MET A 118 11.57 28.90 -13.52
N ASP A 119 11.11 29.32 -12.35
CA ASP A 119 11.53 30.58 -11.72
C ASP A 119 13.01 30.58 -11.31
N ALA A 120 13.50 29.46 -10.78
CA ALA A 120 14.92 29.31 -10.47
C ALA A 120 15.79 29.43 -11.73
N MET A 121 15.37 28.80 -12.83
CA MET A 121 16.07 28.87 -14.12
C MET A 121 15.97 30.26 -14.76
N ALA A 122 14.80 30.90 -14.71
CA ALA A 122 14.62 32.27 -15.20
C ALA A 122 15.53 33.25 -14.46
N ARG A 123 15.64 33.13 -13.12
CA ARG A 123 16.59 33.91 -12.31
C ARG A 123 18.04 33.65 -12.71
N GLN A 124 18.41 32.39 -12.94
CA GLN A 124 19.76 32.01 -13.37
C GLN A 124 20.13 32.58 -14.74
N LEU A 125 19.15 32.74 -15.63
CA LEU A 125 19.32 33.33 -16.96
C LEU A 125 19.01 34.83 -17.01
N GLN A 126 18.66 35.44 -15.88
CA GLN A 126 18.24 36.85 -15.76
C GLN A 126 17.06 37.21 -16.68
N ILE A 127 16.10 36.29 -16.84
CA ILE A 127 14.85 36.46 -17.58
C ILE A 127 13.74 36.82 -16.58
N ASP A 128 12.80 37.68 -16.99
CA ASP A 128 11.60 37.97 -16.20
C ASP A 128 10.83 36.68 -15.85
N THR A 129 10.34 36.61 -14.61
CA THR A 129 9.43 35.54 -14.17
C THR A 129 8.12 35.55 -14.95
N ALA A 130 7.30 34.51 -14.77
CA ALA A 130 6.03 34.33 -15.47
C ALA A 130 5.15 35.59 -15.48
N ARG A 131 4.65 35.96 -16.66
CA ARG A 131 3.80 37.15 -16.84
C ARG A 131 2.34 36.84 -16.51
N LEU A 132 1.58 37.86 -16.11
CA LEU A 132 0.16 37.72 -15.81
C LEU A 132 -0.59 37.25 -17.07
N GLY A 133 -1.24 36.09 -17.00
CA GLY A 133 -1.95 35.47 -18.13
C GLY A 133 -1.09 34.61 -19.05
N GLU A 134 0.21 34.47 -18.78
CA GLU A 134 1.10 33.59 -19.54
C GLU A 134 0.88 32.11 -19.17
N SER A 135 0.78 31.24 -20.17
CA SER A 135 0.68 29.81 -19.92
C SER A 135 2.03 29.24 -19.47
N PRO A 136 2.03 28.16 -18.66
CA PRO A 136 3.27 27.48 -18.26
C PRO A 136 4.15 27.10 -19.47
N GLN A 137 3.54 26.73 -20.59
CA GLN A 137 4.24 26.35 -21.82
C GLN A 137 4.94 27.54 -22.50
N ALA A 138 4.31 28.72 -22.50
CA ALA A 138 4.90 29.95 -23.04
C ALA A 138 6.09 30.41 -22.20
N TYR A 139 5.95 30.36 -20.87
CA TYR A 139 7.04 30.68 -19.95
C TYR A 139 8.24 29.73 -20.13
N LYS A 140 7.96 28.42 -20.20
CA LYS A 140 8.97 27.38 -20.48
C LYS A 140 9.73 27.63 -21.79
N ALA A 141 9.02 28.02 -22.85
CA ALA A 141 9.62 28.28 -24.16
C ALA A 141 10.62 29.45 -24.13
N ARG A 142 10.32 30.53 -23.38
CA ARG A 142 11.25 31.66 -23.19
C ARG A 142 12.55 31.22 -22.53
N ILE A 143 12.46 30.39 -21.49
CA ILE A 143 13.62 29.88 -20.77
C ILE A 143 14.48 28.99 -21.67
N LEU A 144 13.85 28.09 -22.45
CA LEU A 144 14.57 27.25 -23.41
C LEU A 144 15.28 28.05 -24.51
N GLN A 145 14.63 29.09 -25.03
CA GLN A 145 15.20 29.95 -26.06
C GLN A 145 16.48 30.63 -25.55
N ALA A 146 16.45 31.17 -24.33
CA ALA A 146 17.62 31.82 -23.73
C ALA A 146 18.78 30.85 -23.47
N ILE A 147 18.50 29.58 -23.12
CA ILE A 147 19.54 28.55 -23.00
C ILE A 147 20.20 28.32 -24.37
N HIS A 148 19.40 28.17 -25.42
CA HIS A 148 19.90 27.95 -26.78
C HIS A 148 20.74 29.13 -27.28
N ASP A 149 20.28 30.36 -27.05
CA ASP A 149 21.00 31.58 -27.46
C ASP A 149 22.35 31.70 -26.75
N ARG A 150 22.39 31.36 -25.45
CA ARG A 150 23.63 31.36 -24.66
C ARG A 150 24.63 30.31 -25.12
N ASP A 151 24.16 29.10 -25.43
CA ASP A 151 25.00 28.02 -25.95
C ASP A 151 25.53 28.34 -27.35
N ARG A 152 24.74 29.05 -28.17
CA ARG A 152 25.17 29.52 -29.49
C ARG A 152 26.29 30.57 -29.38
N VAL A 153 26.18 31.53 -28.46
CA VAL A 153 27.23 32.55 -28.23
C VAL A 153 28.54 31.90 -27.75
N ARG A 154 28.45 30.90 -26.86
CA ARG A 154 29.63 30.21 -26.32
C ARG A 154 30.41 29.39 -27.36
N LYS A 155 29.76 28.89 -28.42
CA LYS A 155 30.41 28.08 -29.47
C LYS A 155 31.07 28.91 -30.58
N VAL A 156 30.83 30.22 -30.62
CA VAL A 156 31.29 31.11 -31.71
C VAL A 156 32.45 32.03 -31.27
N GLY A 157 32.81 32.02 -29.98
CA GLY A 157 34.01 32.69 -29.45
C GLY A 157 35.08 31.70 -29.05
#